data_AF-A0A256WJF6-F1
#
_entry.id   AF-A0A256WJF6-F1
#
_cell.length_a   1.000
_cell.length_b   1.000
_cell.length_c   1.000
_cell.angle_alpha   90.00
_cell.angle_beta   90.00
_cell.angle_gamma   90.00
#
_symmetry.space_group_name_H-M   'P 1'
#
loop_
_entity.id
_entity.type
_entity.pdbx_description
1 polymer ?
#
loop_
_entity_poly.entity_id
_entity_poly.type
_entity_poly.pdbx_seq_one_letter_code
_entity_poly.pdbx_strand_id
1 'polypeptide(L)'
;MIGLHITTFNRLEFTKQCIQSILWSEPTNTKITIVDNASTDGTIQWLDNLYDSSPIVTNVIFNENNKHLGYAVNQGWKILSKTCDILGWINNDFLFEPGWEANVLTCFEDLNLDCLVGTVRPDRENIKKTTKNGGMYTNVLDVGAAYFVTKESYEKGIKPSIAKFSKNYVGPGPSFHKKLRGLNFVRLAHPGVIVRDSEYNKPEYVEYYNQTMSIRGREGKLNKWRKIDKLGKPRGWGNWEGFLKKYYPNK
;
A
#
# COMPACT_ATOMS: atom_id res chain seq x y z
N MET A 1 -9.57 -7.84 -14.34
CA MET A 1 -9.24 -6.41 -14.12
C MET A 1 -8.81 -6.14 -12.67
N ILE A 2 -7.83 -5.27 -12.43
CA ILE A 2 -7.37 -4.85 -11.09
C ILE A 2 -8.11 -3.58 -10.64
N GLY A 3 -8.60 -3.58 -9.41
CA GLY A 3 -9.05 -2.39 -8.70
C GLY A 3 -8.04 -2.01 -7.63
N LEU A 4 -7.34 -0.88 -7.78
CA LEU A 4 -6.35 -0.40 -6.84
C LEU A 4 -6.94 0.69 -5.93
N HIS A 5 -7.05 0.39 -4.64
CA HIS A 5 -7.45 1.36 -3.64
C HIS A 5 -6.23 2.06 -3.03
N ILE A 6 -6.24 3.40 -3.01
CA ILE A 6 -5.22 4.22 -2.35
C ILE A 6 -5.86 4.93 -1.16
N THR A 7 -5.32 4.72 0.04
CA THR A 7 -5.71 5.49 1.23
C THR A 7 -4.78 6.69 1.40
N THR A 8 -5.33 7.90 1.50
CA THR A 8 -4.56 9.13 1.78
C THR A 8 -4.91 9.69 3.17
N PHE A 9 -3.91 10.25 3.85
CA PHE A 9 -4.07 11.07 5.05
C PHE A 9 -2.83 11.95 5.20
N ASN A 10 -2.95 13.21 4.79
CA ASN A 10 -1.86 14.14 4.55
C ASN A 10 -0.81 13.58 3.58
N ARG A 11 0.37 14.22 3.55
CA ARG A 11 1.52 13.89 2.72
C ARG A 11 1.27 14.12 1.23
N LEU A 12 0.73 15.28 0.87
CA LEU A 12 0.42 15.68 -0.49
C LEU A 12 1.52 15.31 -1.51
N GLU A 13 2.78 15.63 -1.22
CA GLU A 13 3.88 15.36 -2.16
C GLU A 13 4.13 13.87 -2.39
N PHE A 14 3.96 13.03 -1.37
CA PHE A 14 4.05 11.58 -1.55
C PHE A 14 2.84 11.04 -2.32
N THR A 15 1.64 11.58 -2.05
CA THR A 15 0.43 11.25 -2.81
C THR A 15 0.62 11.53 -4.30
N LYS A 16 1.17 12.71 -4.64
CA LYS A 16 1.52 13.08 -6.02
C LYS A 16 2.48 12.07 -6.63
N GLN A 17 3.59 11.79 -5.98
CA GLN A 17 4.61 10.85 -6.48
C GLN A 17 4.06 9.43 -6.67
N CYS A 18 3.27 8.94 -5.71
CA CYS A 18 2.65 7.63 -5.74
C CYS A 18 1.73 7.48 -6.97
N ILE A 19 0.79 8.40 -7.13
CA ILE A 19 -0.16 8.38 -8.24
C ILE A 19 0.55 8.61 -9.57
N GLN A 20 1.51 9.54 -9.62
CA GLN A 20 2.29 9.81 -10.83
C GLN A 20 3.06 8.58 -11.30
N SER A 21 3.65 7.81 -10.38
CA SER A 21 4.35 6.57 -10.70
C SER A 21 3.43 5.51 -11.32
N ILE A 22 2.16 5.45 -10.87
CA ILE A 22 1.14 4.57 -11.46
C ILE A 22 0.79 5.06 -12.85
N LEU A 23 0.49 6.35 -13.01
CA LEU A 23 0.11 6.92 -14.32
C LEU A 23 1.21 6.73 -15.37
N TRP A 24 2.48 6.95 -15.02
CA TRP A 24 3.60 6.74 -15.93
C TRP A 24 3.89 5.28 -16.24
N SER A 25 3.42 4.34 -15.41
CA SER A 25 3.50 2.92 -15.74
C SER A 25 2.46 2.49 -16.78
N GLU A 26 1.57 3.40 -17.18
CA GLU A 26 0.56 3.23 -18.23
C GLU A 26 -0.25 1.92 -18.11
N PRO A 27 -0.90 1.68 -16.95
CA PRO A 27 -1.64 0.45 -16.76
C PRO A 27 -2.86 0.39 -17.68
N THR A 28 -3.15 -0.79 -18.21
CA THR A 28 -4.21 -1.03 -19.21
C THR A 28 -5.42 -1.76 -18.62
N ASN A 29 -5.26 -2.39 -17.47
CA ASN A 29 -6.25 -3.25 -16.81
C ASN A 29 -6.46 -2.85 -15.34
N THR A 30 -6.27 -1.57 -15.01
CA THR A 30 -6.36 -1.05 -13.65
C THR A 30 -7.34 0.12 -13.55
N LYS A 31 -8.19 0.08 -12.52
CA LYS A 31 -8.99 1.23 -12.07
C LYS A 31 -8.55 1.64 -10.68
N ILE A 32 -8.54 2.94 -10.41
CA ILE A 32 -8.15 3.49 -9.11
C ILE A 32 -9.39 4.01 -8.38
N THR A 33 -9.46 3.74 -7.07
CA THR A 33 -10.37 4.40 -6.13
C THR A 33 -9.56 4.98 -4.97
N ILE A 34 -9.68 6.27 -4.74
CA ILE A 34 -8.95 6.97 -3.67
C ILE A 34 -9.91 7.24 -2.53
N VAL A 35 -9.50 6.96 -1.30
CA VAL A 35 -10.23 7.37 -0.09
C VAL A 35 -9.31 8.24 0.74
N ASP A 36 -9.63 9.52 0.79
CA ASP A 36 -8.97 10.47 1.66
C ASP A 36 -9.61 10.45 3.04
N ASN A 37 -8.76 10.31 4.05
CA ASN A 37 -9.18 10.05 5.41
C ASN A 37 -9.10 11.32 6.29
N ALA A 38 -9.56 12.45 5.74
CA ALA A 38 -9.59 13.79 6.33
C ALA A 38 -8.23 14.50 6.36
N SER A 39 -7.56 14.58 5.20
CA SER A 39 -6.32 15.34 5.07
C SER A 39 -6.54 16.85 5.22
N THR A 40 -5.52 17.55 5.74
CA THR A 40 -5.56 19.00 6.03
C THR A 40 -4.41 19.77 5.37
N ASP A 41 -3.64 19.14 4.50
CA ASP A 41 -2.40 19.67 3.91
C ASP A 41 -2.54 20.02 2.42
N GLY A 42 -3.77 20.20 1.93
CA GLY A 42 -4.07 20.43 0.52
C GLY A 42 -4.26 19.14 -0.32
N THR A 43 -4.08 17.95 0.28
CA THR A 43 -4.34 16.66 -0.41
C THR A 43 -5.75 16.57 -0.99
N ILE A 44 -6.78 17.01 -0.26
CA ILE A 44 -8.18 16.99 -0.72
C ILE A 44 -8.35 17.80 -2.02
N GLN A 45 -7.94 19.06 -2.01
CA GLN A 45 -8.07 19.94 -3.18
C GLN A 45 -7.32 19.40 -4.40
N TRP A 46 -6.14 18.83 -4.19
CA TRP A 46 -5.35 18.25 -5.28
C TRP A 46 -6.01 16.98 -5.86
N LEU A 47 -6.57 16.12 -5.00
CA LEU A 47 -7.28 14.91 -5.43
C LEU A 47 -8.56 15.21 -6.21
N ASP A 48 -9.27 16.28 -5.83
CA ASP A 48 -10.47 16.75 -6.53
C ASP A 48 -10.14 17.13 -7.97
N ASN A 49 -9.09 17.94 -8.18
CA ASN A 49 -8.60 18.29 -9.52
C ASN A 49 -8.07 17.09 -10.32
N LEU A 50 -7.43 16.12 -9.65
CA LEU A 50 -6.93 14.91 -10.28
C LEU A 50 -8.08 14.05 -10.83
N TYR A 51 -9.19 13.97 -10.10
CA TYR A 51 -10.34 13.15 -10.48
C TYR A 51 -10.88 13.54 -11.86
N ASP A 52 -11.00 14.84 -12.12
CA ASP A 52 -11.51 15.38 -13.39
C ASP A 52 -10.58 15.14 -14.58
N SER A 53 -9.28 14.96 -14.33
CA SER A 53 -8.24 14.90 -15.36
C SER A 53 -7.62 13.51 -15.56
N SER A 54 -7.88 12.56 -14.66
CA SER A 54 -7.23 11.25 -14.70
C SER A 54 -8.04 10.22 -15.50
N PRO A 55 -7.41 9.48 -16.44
CA PRO A 55 -8.11 8.46 -17.23
C PRO A 55 -8.44 7.19 -16.43
N ILE A 56 -7.79 6.95 -15.28
CA ILE A 56 -7.92 5.69 -14.53
C ILE A 56 -8.42 5.87 -13.09
N VAL A 57 -8.46 7.11 -12.56
CA VAL A 57 -9.08 7.38 -11.26
C VAL A 57 -10.59 7.47 -11.45
N THR A 58 -11.30 6.46 -10.98
CA THR A 58 -12.75 6.31 -11.23
C THR A 58 -13.61 6.81 -10.08
N ASN A 59 -13.05 6.92 -8.88
CA ASN A 59 -13.76 7.36 -7.69
C ASN A 59 -12.78 8.03 -6.72
N VAL A 60 -13.23 9.11 -6.07
CA VAL A 60 -12.56 9.72 -4.91
C VAL A 60 -13.60 9.90 -3.80
N ILE A 61 -13.26 9.51 -2.58
CA ILE A 61 -14.10 9.68 -1.38
C ILE A 61 -13.34 10.53 -0.38
N PHE A 62 -13.98 11.58 0.12
CA PHE A 62 -13.46 12.42 1.19
C PHE A 62 -14.21 12.12 2.49
N ASN A 63 -13.53 11.52 3.46
CA ASN A 63 -14.09 11.34 4.79
C ASN A 63 -13.98 12.66 5.58
N GLU A 64 -15.05 13.05 6.28
CA GLU A 64 -15.08 14.26 7.13
C GLU A 64 -14.12 14.19 8.32
N ASN A 65 -13.83 12.98 8.80
CA ASN A 65 -12.89 12.74 9.89
C ASN A 65 -12.11 11.45 9.63
N ASN A 66 -10.94 11.32 10.25
CA ASN A 66 -10.13 10.10 10.13
C ASN A 66 -10.90 8.89 10.72
N LYS A 67 -11.34 7.97 9.85
CA LYS A 67 -12.14 6.77 10.20
C LYS A 67 -11.27 5.54 10.48
N HIS A 68 -9.96 5.71 10.64
CA HIS A 68 -8.97 4.63 10.72
C HIS A 68 -8.85 3.82 9.42
N LEU A 69 -7.73 3.09 9.33
CA LEU A 69 -7.28 2.47 8.09
C LEU A 69 -8.27 1.44 7.53
N GLY A 70 -8.69 0.48 8.36
CA GLY A 70 -9.55 -0.61 7.89
C GLY A 70 -10.91 -0.13 7.38
N TYR A 71 -11.44 0.97 7.91
CA TYR A 71 -12.67 1.57 7.39
C TYR A 71 -12.46 2.16 5.99
N ALA A 72 -11.43 2.99 5.82
CA ALA A 72 -11.10 3.61 4.53
C ALA A 72 -10.84 2.55 3.45
N VAL A 73 -10.09 1.49 3.79
CA VAL A 73 -9.83 0.38 2.86
C VAL A 73 -11.10 -0.32 2.44
N ASN A 74 -11.99 -0.62 3.40
CA ASN A 74 -13.25 -1.29 3.12
C ASN A 74 -14.19 -0.44 2.24
N GLN A 75 -14.15 0.90 2.34
CA GLN A 75 -14.90 1.78 1.44
C GLN A 75 -14.43 1.63 -0.01
N GLY A 76 -13.11 1.73 -0.23
CA GLY A 76 -12.52 1.60 -1.57
C GLY A 76 -12.78 0.23 -2.18
N TRP A 77 -12.53 -0.84 -1.43
CA TRP A 77 -12.78 -2.22 -1.89
C TRP A 77 -14.25 -2.49 -2.18
N LYS A 78 -15.19 -1.93 -1.39
CA LYS A 78 -16.63 -2.09 -1.66
C LYS A 78 -17.00 -1.52 -3.03
N ILE A 79 -16.42 -0.40 -3.45
CA ILE A 79 -16.66 0.16 -4.78
C ILE A 79 -16.02 -0.71 -5.86
N LEU A 80 -14.72 -1.00 -5.71
CA LEU A 80 -13.95 -1.73 -6.72
C LEU A 80 -14.46 -3.16 -6.95
N SER A 81 -14.94 -3.84 -5.90
CA SER A 81 -15.50 -5.22 -5.99
C SER A 81 -16.69 -5.36 -6.94
N LYS A 82 -17.36 -4.25 -7.29
CA LYS A 82 -18.46 -4.25 -8.24
C LYS A 82 -18.00 -4.53 -9.67
N THR A 83 -16.76 -4.15 -10.03
CA THR A 83 -16.27 -4.24 -11.41
C THR A 83 -14.92 -4.92 -11.56
N CYS A 84 -14.16 -5.11 -10.48
CA CYS A 84 -12.80 -5.66 -10.54
C CYS A 84 -12.70 -7.05 -9.91
N ASP A 85 -11.86 -7.90 -10.48
CA ASP A 85 -11.65 -9.29 -10.07
C ASP A 85 -10.54 -9.42 -9.01
N ILE A 86 -9.61 -8.47 -9.01
CA ILE A 86 -8.51 -8.37 -8.04
C ILE A 86 -8.61 -7.01 -7.36
N LEU A 87 -8.60 -7.01 -6.03
CA LEU A 87 -8.70 -5.82 -5.20
C LEU A 87 -7.36 -5.56 -4.50
N GLY A 88 -6.67 -4.52 -4.94
CA GLY A 88 -5.45 -4.00 -4.37
C GLY A 88 -5.75 -2.92 -3.32
N TRP A 89 -4.93 -2.84 -2.28
CA TRP A 89 -4.85 -1.69 -1.39
C TRP A 89 -3.40 -1.31 -1.15
N ILE A 90 -3.12 0.00 -1.25
CA ILE A 90 -1.85 0.62 -0.89
C ILE A 90 -2.05 1.91 -0.08
N ASN A 91 -0.99 2.32 0.61
CA ASN A 91 -0.85 3.65 1.18
C ASN A 91 -0.34 4.64 0.11
N ASN A 92 -0.43 5.94 0.40
CA ASN A 92 -0.03 7.04 -0.50
C ASN A 92 1.48 7.31 -0.59
N ASP A 93 2.33 6.35 -0.23
CA ASP A 93 3.79 6.49 -0.17
C ASP A 93 4.55 5.36 -0.89
N PHE A 94 3.89 4.78 -1.89
CA PHE A 94 4.41 3.69 -2.69
C PHE A 94 4.76 4.15 -4.11
N LEU A 95 5.93 3.75 -4.62
CA LEU A 95 6.28 3.97 -6.03
C LEU A 95 6.10 2.68 -6.83
N PHE A 96 5.37 2.79 -7.95
CA PHE A 96 5.12 1.68 -8.86
C PHE A 96 6.09 1.71 -10.03
N GLU A 97 6.71 0.57 -10.28
CA GLU A 97 7.65 0.41 -11.37
C GLU A 97 6.91 0.10 -12.67
N PRO A 98 7.50 0.42 -13.84
CA PRO A 98 6.99 -0.08 -15.11
C PRO A 98 6.74 -1.60 -15.08
N GLY A 99 5.59 -2.05 -15.58
CA GLY A 99 5.22 -3.46 -15.63
C GLY A 99 4.68 -4.06 -14.32
N TRP A 100 4.44 -3.27 -13.27
CA TRP A 100 3.87 -3.76 -12.01
C TRP A 100 2.51 -4.47 -12.21
N GLU A 101 1.66 -3.97 -13.12
CA GLU A 101 0.32 -4.51 -13.39
C GLU A 101 0.42 -5.95 -13.91
N ALA A 102 1.20 -6.14 -14.97
CA ALA A 102 1.44 -7.45 -15.57
C ALA A 102 2.04 -8.43 -14.55
N ASN A 103 2.94 -7.95 -13.69
CA ASN A 103 3.53 -8.74 -12.63
C ASN A 103 2.47 -9.24 -11.63
N VAL A 104 1.55 -8.38 -11.19
CA VAL A 104 0.46 -8.77 -10.29
C VAL A 104 -0.45 -9.78 -10.99
N LEU A 105 -0.89 -9.49 -12.22
CA LEU A 105 -1.77 -10.40 -12.99
C LEU A 105 -1.15 -11.78 -13.15
N THR A 106 0.12 -11.85 -13.58
CA THR A 106 0.88 -13.10 -13.72
C THR A 106 0.92 -13.87 -12.41
N CYS A 107 1.09 -13.20 -11.26
CA CYS A 107 1.11 -13.90 -9.97
C CYS A 107 -0.20 -14.60 -9.66
N PHE A 108 -1.34 -13.93 -9.91
CA PHE A 108 -2.65 -14.50 -9.65
C PHE A 108 -2.97 -15.64 -10.63
N GLU A 109 -2.61 -15.49 -11.90
CA GLU A 109 -2.82 -16.49 -12.95
C GLU A 109 -1.93 -17.73 -12.79
N ASP A 110 -0.60 -17.57 -12.77
CA ASP A 110 0.35 -18.68 -12.78
C ASP A 110 0.30 -19.55 -11.51
N LEU A 111 -0.09 -18.95 -10.38
CA LEU A 111 -0.03 -19.59 -9.07
C LEU A 111 -1.41 -19.84 -8.45
N ASN A 112 -2.48 -19.48 -9.15
CA ASN A 112 -3.85 -19.59 -8.67
C ASN A 112 -4.02 -19.02 -7.24
N LEU A 113 -3.57 -17.77 -7.05
CA LEU A 113 -3.54 -17.12 -5.74
C LEU A 113 -4.91 -16.56 -5.36
N ASP A 114 -5.23 -16.71 -4.08
CA ASP A 114 -6.33 -15.98 -3.42
C ASP A 114 -5.87 -14.60 -2.96
N CYS A 115 -4.60 -14.48 -2.55
CA CYS A 115 -4.05 -13.26 -1.96
C CYS A 115 -2.55 -13.09 -2.22
N LEU A 116 -2.14 -11.85 -2.39
CA LEU A 116 -0.75 -11.43 -2.49
C LEU A 116 -0.51 -10.30 -1.46
N VAL A 117 0.43 -10.51 -0.55
CA VAL A 117 0.74 -9.57 0.54
C VAL A 117 2.18 -9.12 0.47
N GLY A 118 2.40 -7.81 0.58
CA GLY A 118 3.72 -7.21 0.60
C GLY A 118 4.09 -6.59 -0.74
N THR A 119 5.38 -6.34 -0.91
CA THR A 119 5.91 -5.61 -2.06
C THR A 119 6.18 -6.55 -3.22
N VAL A 120 5.52 -6.27 -4.34
CA VAL A 120 5.44 -7.19 -5.48
C VAL A 120 6.57 -6.92 -6.47
N ARG A 121 7.55 -7.82 -6.50
CA ARG A 121 8.25 -8.16 -7.75
C ARG A 121 8.32 -9.68 -7.83
N PRO A 122 7.56 -10.32 -8.72
CA PRO A 122 7.66 -11.75 -8.90
C PRO A 122 9.00 -12.07 -9.53
N ASP A 123 9.86 -12.72 -8.76
CA ASP A 123 10.90 -13.55 -9.34
C ASP A 123 10.27 -14.91 -9.68
N ARG A 124 10.04 -15.16 -10.97
CA ARG A 124 9.35 -16.37 -11.46
C ARG A 124 10.02 -17.67 -11.01
N GLU A 125 11.34 -17.68 -10.84
CA GLU A 125 12.07 -18.88 -10.40
C GLU A 125 11.90 -19.14 -8.90
N ASN A 126 11.83 -18.06 -8.12
CA ASN A 126 11.71 -18.15 -6.67
C ASN A 126 10.26 -18.22 -6.17
N ILE A 127 9.29 -17.72 -6.96
CA ILE A 127 7.86 -17.75 -6.58
C ILE A 127 7.27 -19.16 -6.63
N LYS A 128 7.74 -20.02 -7.54
CA LYS A 128 7.31 -21.44 -7.61
C LYS A 128 7.84 -22.30 -6.46
N LYS A 129 8.90 -21.87 -5.77
CA LYS A 129 9.46 -22.54 -4.60
C LYS A 129 8.73 -22.18 -3.29
N THR A 130 7.94 -21.10 -3.30
CA THR A 130 7.28 -20.55 -2.10
C THR A 130 5.80 -20.92 -1.99
N THR A 131 5.20 -21.42 -3.07
CA THR A 131 3.82 -21.90 -3.10
C THR A 131 3.73 -23.34 -2.63
N LYS A 132 3.43 -23.52 -1.33
CA LYS A 132 2.68 -24.72 -0.94
C LYS A 132 1.84 -24.63 0.33
N ASN A 133 2.01 -23.66 1.24
CA ASN A 133 1.12 -23.38 2.40
C ASN A 133 1.63 -22.20 3.28
N GLY A 134 1.83 -20.99 2.71
CA GLY A 134 2.13 -19.79 3.52
C GLY A 134 3.56 -19.67 4.05
N GLY A 135 4.57 -19.99 3.23
CA GLY A 135 5.99 -19.83 3.57
C GLY A 135 6.36 -18.38 3.87
N MET A 136 6.47 -18.06 5.17
CA MET A 136 6.89 -16.76 5.68
C MET A 136 8.43 -16.64 5.58
N TYR A 137 8.92 -15.66 4.83
CA TYR A 137 10.26 -15.13 5.10
C TYR A 137 10.15 -14.03 6.16
N THR A 138 10.68 -14.29 7.36
CA THR A 138 10.94 -13.27 8.38
C THR A 138 12.35 -12.77 8.22
N ASN A 139 12.47 -11.56 7.73
CA ASN A 139 12.99 -10.46 8.53
C ASN A 139 12.71 -9.17 7.76
N VAL A 140 12.57 -8.08 8.52
CA VAL A 140 12.58 -6.66 8.11
C VAL A 140 11.29 -5.91 8.47
N LEU A 141 11.57 -4.72 8.97
CA LEU A 141 10.74 -3.76 9.66
C LEU A 141 9.60 -3.21 8.79
N ASP A 142 8.59 -2.81 9.56
CA ASP A 142 7.24 -2.36 9.28
C ASP A 142 7.20 -1.03 8.51
N VAL A 143 6.60 -0.99 7.31
CA VAL A 143 5.66 0.04 6.79
C VAL A 143 5.15 -0.32 5.39
N GLY A 144 3.85 -0.15 5.16
CA GLY A 144 3.20 -0.13 3.83
C GLY A 144 3.27 -1.42 3.01
N ALA A 145 2.47 -2.43 3.36
CA ALA A 145 2.26 -3.58 2.47
C ALA A 145 1.20 -3.24 1.42
N ALA A 146 1.50 -3.51 0.15
CA ALA A 146 0.44 -3.68 -0.83
C ALA A 146 -0.28 -4.99 -0.52
N TYR A 147 -1.62 -4.95 -0.55
CA TYR A 147 -2.45 -6.13 -0.35
C TYR A 147 -3.32 -6.30 -1.57
N PHE A 148 -3.15 -7.41 -2.29
CA PHE A 148 -4.06 -7.80 -3.36
C PHE A 148 -4.82 -9.04 -2.92
N VAL A 149 -6.12 -9.07 -3.15
CA VAL A 149 -7.00 -10.22 -2.91
C VAL A 149 -7.90 -10.44 -4.11
N THR A 150 -8.31 -11.67 -4.37
CA THR A 150 -9.39 -11.91 -5.33
C THR A 150 -10.71 -11.34 -4.80
N LYS A 151 -11.59 -10.93 -5.71
CA LYS A 151 -12.97 -10.54 -5.40
C LYS A 151 -13.69 -11.63 -4.62
N GLU A 152 -13.53 -12.89 -5.04
CA GLU A 152 -14.10 -14.05 -4.34
C GLU A 152 -13.61 -14.14 -2.88
N SER A 153 -12.31 -13.97 -2.65
CA SER A 153 -11.76 -13.92 -1.28
C SER A 153 -12.34 -12.77 -0.47
N TYR A 154 -12.45 -11.58 -1.07
CA TYR A 154 -13.09 -10.44 -0.42
C TYR A 154 -14.54 -10.74 -0.02
N GLU A 155 -15.32 -11.35 -0.91
CA GLU A 155 -16.72 -11.76 -0.68
C GLU A 155 -16.86 -12.81 0.42
N LYS A 156 -15.88 -13.73 0.56
CA LYS A 156 -15.75 -14.66 1.69
C LYS A 156 -15.34 -13.97 3.01
N GLY A 157 -15.16 -12.65 2.99
CA GLY A 157 -14.89 -11.85 4.18
C GLY A 157 -13.40 -11.65 4.50
N ILE A 158 -12.53 -11.84 3.51
CA ILE A 158 -11.10 -11.48 3.60
C ILE A 158 -10.97 -9.97 3.43
N LYS A 159 -11.10 -9.24 4.54
CA LYS A 159 -11.01 -7.78 4.55
C LYS A 159 -10.41 -7.23 5.86
N PRO A 160 -9.76 -6.06 5.82
CA PRO A 160 -9.22 -5.41 7.00
C PRO A 160 -10.28 -5.20 8.09
N SER A 161 -9.87 -5.37 9.34
CA SER A 161 -10.73 -5.07 10.47
C SER A 161 -10.90 -3.56 10.65
N ILE A 162 -12.13 -3.15 10.87
CA ILE A 162 -12.53 -1.75 11.14
C ILE A 162 -12.28 -1.33 12.59
N ALA A 163 -11.72 -2.21 13.42
CA ALA A 163 -11.41 -1.89 14.80
C ALA A 163 -10.45 -0.71 14.90
N LYS A 164 -10.69 0.15 15.90
CA LYS A 164 -9.77 1.24 16.21
C LYS A 164 -8.40 0.69 16.56
N PHE A 165 -7.37 1.47 16.26
CA PHE A 165 -6.02 1.14 16.70
C PHE A 165 -5.96 1.07 18.23
N SER A 166 -5.18 0.11 18.73
CA SER A 166 -4.90 -0.06 20.14
C SER A 166 -3.46 -0.55 20.33
N LYS A 167 -2.98 -0.56 21.57
CA LYS A 167 -1.67 -1.15 21.93
C LYS A 167 -1.48 -2.57 21.36
N ASN A 168 -2.57 -3.33 21.24
CA ASN A 168 -2.60 -4.72 20.78
C ASN A 168 -2.99 -4.90 19.30
N TYR A 169 -3.36 -3.81 18.61
CA TYR A 169 -3.91 -3.87 17.26
C TYR A 169 -3.46 -2.66 16.43
N VAL A 170 -2.62 -2.90 15.43
CA VAL A 170 -2.16 -1.87 14.49
C VAL A 170 -2.04 -2.53 13.11
N GLY A 171 -2.76 -2.00 12.11
CA GLY A 171 -2.82 -2.56 10.75
C GLY A 171 -4.17 -3.23 10.40
N PRO A 172 -4.22 -4.05 9.33
CA PRO A 172 -5.45 -4.69 8.86
C PRO A 172 -6.02 -5.74 9.84
N GLY A 173 -5.20 -6.12 10.82
CA GLY A 173 -5.66 -6.78 12.03
C GLY A 173 -5.32 -8.26 12.16
N PRO A 174 -5.20 -8.80 13.39
CA PRO A 174 -4.96 -10.21 13.62
C PRO A 174 -6.03 -11.11 12.99
N SER A 175 -7.28 -10.66 12.91
CA SER A 175 -8.37 -11.39 12.26
C SER A 175 -8.17 -11.52 10.75
N PHE A 176 -7.72 -10.46 10.08
CA PHE A 176 -7.38 -10.50 8.66
C PHE A 176 -6.25 -11.51 8.40
N HIS A 177 -5.14 -11.41 9.14
CA HIS A 177 -4.01 -12.33 8.98
C HIS A 177 -4.35 -13.79 9.31
N LYS A 178 -5.22 -14.05 10.31
CA LYS A 178 -5.70 -15.40 10.61
C LYS A 178 -6.47 -15.99 9.43
N LYS A 179 -7.32 -15.19 8.77
CA LYS A 179 -8.11 -15.63 7.63
C LYS A 179 -7.27 -15.95 6.39
N LEU A 180 -6.08 -15.35 6.24
CA LEU A 180 -5.15 -15.68 5.16
C LEU A 180 -4.57 -17.11 5.28
N ARG A 181 -4.52 -17.71 6.48
CA ARG A 181 -3.82 -18.99 6.71
C ARG A 181 -4.44 -20.18 5.99
N GLY A 182 -5.69 -20.08 5.53
CA GLY A 182 -6.37 -21.13 4.76
C GLY A 182 -6.43 -20.84 3.26
N LEU A 183 -5.70 -19.84 2.78
CA LEU A 183 -5.71 -19.39 1.39
C LEU A 183 -4.40 -19.74 0.68
N ASN A 184 -4.45 -19.82 -0.64
CA ASN A 184 -3.27 -19.76 -1.50
C ASN A 184 -2.76 -18.33 -1.51
N PHE A 185 -1.80 -18.02 -0.64
CA PHE A 185 -1.22 -16.68 -0.58
C PHE A 185 0.31 -16.68 -0.69
N VAL A 186 0.83 -15.62 -1.29
CA VAL A 186 2.26 -15.32 -1.31
C VAL A 186 2.52 -14.07 -0.50
N ARG A 187 3.55 -14.12 0.35
CA ARG A 187 4.11 -12.92 0.99
C ARG A 187 5.44 -12.58 0.34
N LEU A 188 5.46 -11.59 -0.55
CA LEU A 188 6.68 -11.17 -1.23
C LEU A 188 7.46 -10.16 -0.38
N ALA A 189 8.75 -10.44 -0.22
CA ALA A 189 9.73 -9.55 0.38
C ALA A 189 10.74 -9.12 -0.69
N HIS A 190 10.28 -8.45 -1.74
CA HIS A 190 11.17 -7.83 -2.75
C HIS A 190 11.13 -6.30 -2.57
N PRO A 191 12.16 -5.51 -2.91
CA PRO A 191 12.16 -4.07 -2.68
C PRO A 191 11.21 -3.41 -3.69
N GLY A 192 9.93 -3.35 -3.33
CA GLY A 192 9.11 -2.23 -3.73
C GLY A 192 9.72 -0.99 -3.10
N VAL A 193 9.84 0.07 -3.88
CA VAL A 193 10.38 1.33 -3.38
C VAL A 193 9.27 2.00 -2.56
N ILE A 194 9.17 1.62 -1.28
CA ILE A 194 8.64 2.55 -0.29
C ILE A 194 9.54 3.76 -0.36
N VAL A 195 8.96 4.95 -0.44
CA VAL A 195 9.75 6.18 -0.34
C VAL A 195 10.28 6.27 1.10
N ARG A 196 11.45 5.67 1.32
CA ARG A 196 12.19 5.66 2.60
C ARG A 196 12.67 7.05 3.01
N ASP A 197 12.57 8.00 2.10
CA ASP A 197 12.78 9.42 2.35
C ASP A 197 11.90 9.94 3.50
N SER A 198 10.77 9.29 3.72
CA SER A 198 9.89 9.55 4.85
C SER A 198 10.52 9.05 6.17
N GLU A 199 10.95 7.80 6.27
CA GLU A 199 11.39 7.21 7.55
C GLU A 199 12.75 7.64 8.07
N TYR A 200 13.67 8.02 7.17
CA TYR A 200 15.08 8.18 7.51
C TYR A 200 15.61 9.61 7.35
N ASN A 201 14.94 10.48 6.59
CA ASN A 201 15.54 11.74 6.14
C ASN A 201 14.77 13.02 6.52
N LYS A 202 13.55 12.92 7.07
CA LYS A 202 12.68 14.08 7.32
C LYS A 202 12.22 14.15 8.77
N PRO A 203 12.68 15.13 9.57
CA PRO A 203 12.20 15.35 10.95
C PRO A 203 10.68 15.44 11.06
N GLU A 204 10.03 15.97 10.03
CA GLU A 204 8.57 16.10 9.91
C GLU A 204 7.88 14.73 9.90
N TYR A 205 8.54 13.67 9.40
CA TYR A 205 8.00 12.32 9.45
C TYR A 205 8.04 11.73 10.85
N VAL A 206 9.12 11.99 11.60
CA VAL A 206 9.20 11.61 13.01
C VAL A 206 8.11 12.32 13.80
N GLU A 207 7.89 13.61 13.53
CA GLU A 207 6.83 14.40 14.17
C GLU A 207 5.42 13.92 13.79
N TYR A 208 5.16 13.65 12.51
CA TYR A 208 3.91 13.04 12.03
C TYR A 208 3.66 11.66 12.67
N TYR A 209 4.69 10.82 12.76
CA TYR A 209 4.57 9.54 13.47
C TYR A 209 4.41 9.74 14.97
N ASN A 210 5.01 10.76 15.59
CA ASN A 210 4.76 11.08 17.00
C ASN A 210 3.29 11.35 17.25
N GLN A 211 2.69 12.21 16.41
CA GLN A 211 1.29 12.58 16.49
C GLN A 211 0.36 11.41 16.18
N THR A 212 0.69 10.58 15.18
CA THR A 212 -0.16 9.43 14.83
C THR A 212 0.06 8.21 15.73
N MET A 213 1.21 8.04 16.38
CA MET A 213 1.49 6.93 17.30
C MET A 213 0.77 7.07 18.65
N SER A 214 0.60 8.29 19.15
CA SER A 214 -0.27 8.53 20.32
C SER A 214 -1.72 8.16 20.00
N ILE A 215 -2.23 8.59 18.84
CA ILE A 215 -3.54 8.19 18.30
C ILE A 215 -3.66 6.65 18.14
N ARG A 216 -2.55 5.94 17.90
CA ARG A 216 -2.49 4.47 17.79
C ARG A 216 -2.33 3.74 19.13
N GLY A 217 -2.30 4.43 20.26
CA GLY A 217 -2.09 3.83 21.59
C GLY A 217 -0.68 3.25 21.78
N ARG A 218 0.32 3.83 21.10
CA ARG A 218 1.75 3.44 21.15
C ARG A 218 2.64 4.50 21.79
N GLU A 219 2.09 5.27 22.71
CA GLU A 219 2.85 6.21 23.54
C GLU A 219 4.09 5.50 24.15
N GLY A 220 5.27 6.10 23.99
CA GLY A 220 6.52 5.56 24.51
C GLY A 220 7.28 4.54 23.64
N LYS A 221 6.74 4.04 22.51
CA LYS A 221 7.51 3.16 21.58
C LYS A 221 8.52 3.91 20.69
N LEU A 222 8.55 5.23 20.76
CA LEU A 222 9.40 6.11 19.96
C LEU A 222 10.89 6.01 20.26
N ASN A 223 11.26 5.71 21.51
CA ASN A 223 12.66 5.52 21.87
C ASN A 223 13.33 4.32 21.16
N LYS A 224 12.53 3.41 20.57
CA LYS A 224 13.05 2.37 19.67
C LYS A 224 13.28 2.88 18.24
N TRP A 225 12.48 3.84 17.76
CA TRP A 225 12.63 4.44 16.42
C TRP A 225 13.85 5.37 16.34
N ARG A 226 14.15 6.15 17.39
CA ARG A 226 15.42 6.90 17.47
C ARG A 226 16.68 6.02 17.42
N LYS A 227 16.58 4.71 17.69
CA LYS A 227 17.70 3.76 17.49
C LYS A 227 17.81 3.27 16.04
N ILE A 228 16.80 3.49 15.19
CA ILE A 228 16.76 3.10 13.77
C ILE A 228 17.61 4.04 12.89
N ASP A 229 17.92 5.26 13.33
CA ASP A 229 18.90 6.14 12.67
C ASP A 229 20.29 5.48 12.49
N LYS A 230 20.57 4.41 13.24
CA LYS A 230 21.79 3.60 13.09
C LYS A 230 21.70 2.49 12.03
N LEU A 231 20.54 2.24 11.43
CA LEU A 231 20.30 1.20 10.42
C LEU A 231 20.52 1.69 8.99
N GLY A 232 21.71 2.23 8.71
CA GLY A 232 22.30 2.37 7.36
C GLY A 232 21.60 3.31 6.37
N LYS A 233 22.38 3.92 5.47
CA LYS A 233 21.86 4.67 4.33
C LYS A 233 20.90 3.79 3.51
N PRO A 234 19.82 4.36 2.92
CA PRO A 234 18.91 3.59 2.07
C PRO A 234 19.70 2.82 1.00
N ARG A 235 19.53 1.49 0.97
CA ARG A 235 20.14 0.66 -0.07
C ARG A 235 19.32 0.82 -1.36
N GLY A 236 19.90 1.46 -2.39
CA GLY A 236 19.30 1.60 -3.71
C GLY A 236 18.57 2.94 -3.95
N TRP A 237 17.65 2.95 -4.91
CA TRP A 237 16.91 4.12 -5.42
C TRP A 237 15.72 4.51 -4.52
N GLY A 238 15.90 4.48 -3.20
CA GLY A 238 14.84 4.50 -2.17
C GLY A 238 14.02 5.79 -2.04
N ASN A 239 14.08 6.70 -3.00
CA ASN A 239 13.39 8.00 -3.03
C ASN A 239 12.92 8.33 -4.45
N TRP A 240 12.16 9.43 -4.59
CA TRP A 240 11.61 9.86 -5.87
C TRP A 240 12.68 10.14 -6.94
N GLU A 241 13.74 10.85 -6.57
CA GLU A 241 14.85 11.16 -7.50
C GLU A 241 15.56 9.91 -8.01
N GLY A 242 15.81 8.95 -7.12
CA GLY A 242 16.40 7.68 -7.48
C GLY A 242 15.46 6.89 -8.40
N PHE A 243 14.17 6.88 -8.09
CA PHE A 243 13.15 6.24 -8.93
C PHE A 243 13.12 6.83 -10.34
N LEU A 244 13.11 8.17 -10.46
CA LEU A 244 13.22 8.88 -11.73
C LEU A 244 14.48 8.48 -12.48
N LYS A 245 15.65 8.62 -11.86
CA LYS A 245 16.93 8.31 -12.51
C LYS A 245 17.01 6.86 -13.00
N LYS A 246 16.33 5.93 -12.33
CA LYS A 246 16.30 4.51 -12.74
C LYS A 246 15.33 4.22 -13.87
N TYR A 247 14.08 4.66 -13.74
CA TYR A 247 12.99 4.22 -14.61
C TYR A 247 12.56 5.27 -15.63
N TYR A 248 12.79 6.54 -15.33
CA TYR A 248 12.38 7.68 -16.14
C TYR A 248 13.47 8.76 -16.21
N PRO A 249 14.70 8.43 -16.66
CA PRO A 249 15.84 9.36 -16.62
C PRO A 249 15.67 10.62 -17.48
N ASN A 250 14.66 10.63 -18.37
CA ASN A 250 14.34 11.73 -19.27
C ASN A 250 13.12 12.56 -18.81
N LYS A 251 12.58 12.28 -17.62
CA LYS A 251 11.50 13.05 -16.97
C LYS A 251 12.04 13.76 -15.74
#